data_AF-R8QAQ4-F1
#
_entry.id   AF-R8QAQ4-F1
#
_cell.length_a   1.000
_cell.length_b   1.000
_cell.length_c   1.000
_cell.angle_alpha   90.00
_cell.angle_beta   90.00
_cell.angle_gamma   90.00
#
_symmetry.space_group_name_H-M   'P 1'
#
loop_
_entity.id
_entity.type
_entity.pdbx_description
1 polymer ?
#
loop_
_entity_poly.entity_id
_entity_poly.type
_entity_poly.pdbx_seq_one_letter_code
_entity_poly.pdbx_strand_id
1 'polypeptide(L)'
;MENAEKIFTRCEQEGFSYIQQMIIKQQEENIFLTFKRKTDYINSILSKDDKKNYEKNVSFFSHVSGGVIIWGVASNKNIDGVNIAKKIQPISNGKAFLSNLNCLFPKDFIAINPDFKNIYIPFPKETNNGFVITYVPGNNYLLSLNNYYTKTRDDGADSFK
;
A
#
# COMPACT_ATOMS: atom_id res chain seq x y z
N MET A 1 -6.16 5.32 20.63
CA MET A 1 -6.37 4.34 19.55
C MET A 1 -5.61 4.78 18.32
N GLU A 2 -4.83 3.85 17.77
CA GLU A 2 -4.09 3.98 16.52
C GLU A 2 -5.04 3.72 15.35
N ASN A 3 -4.99 4.55 14.31
CA ASN A 3 -5.79 4.43 13.09
C ASN A 3 -4.85 4.49 11.88
N ALA A 4 -5.36 4.15 10.69
CA ALA A 4 -4.54 4.10 9.47
C ALA A 4 -3.77 5.40 9.21
N GLU A 5 -4.42 6.55 9.41
CA GLU A 5 -3.80 7.87 9.23
C GLU A 5 -2.61 8.08 10.16
N LYS A 6 -2.75 7.83 11.48
CA LYS A 6 -1.63 7.99 12.43
C LYS A 6 -0.45 7.08 12.10
N ILE A 7 -0.72 5.85 11.66
CA ILE A 7 0.33 4.91 11.25
C ILE A 7 1.07 5.49 10.05
N PHE A 8 0.34 5.95 9.05
CA PHE A 8 0.92 6.52 7.84
C PHE A 8 1.73 7.80 8.12
N THR A 9 1.18 8.74 8.89
CA THR A 9 1.87 9.98 9.27
C THR A 9 3.19 9.71 9.99
N ARG A 10 3.22 8.72 10.90
CA ARG A 10 4.48 8.31 11.55
C ARG A 10 5.48 7.72 10.57
N CYS A 11 5.01 6.90 9.63
CA CYS A 11 5.89 6.41 8.57
C CYS A 11 6.45 7.55 7.71
N GLU A 12 5.68 8.61 7.42
CA GLU A 12 6.17 9.79 6.70
C GLU A 12 7.20 10.60 7.52
N GLN A 13 6.93 10.81 8.81
CA GLN A 13 7.74 11.66 9.68
C GLN A 13 9.02 10.98 10.18
N GLU A 14 8.91 9.72 10.59
CA GLU A 14 9.99 8.96 11.23
C GLU A 14 10.68 7.99 10.24
N GLY A 15 10.04 7.70 9.11
CA GLY A 15 10.64 6.94 8.01
C GLY A 15 11.12 5.55 8.39
N PHE A 16 12.37 5.26 8.02
CA PHE A 16 13.03 3.97 8.26
C PHE A 16 13.03 3.57 9.74
N SER A 17 13.27 4.52 10.64
CA SER A 17 13.39 4.25 12.08
C SER A 17 12.11 3.66 12.66
N TYR A 18 10.94 4.16 12.23
CA TYR A 18 9.65 3.67 12.71
C TYR A 18 9.35 2.25 12.23
N ILE A 19 9.62 1.96 10.96
CA ILE A 19 9.44 0.61 10.41
C ILE A 19 10.41 -0.37 11.07
N GLN A 20 11.65 0.06 11.33
CA GLN A 20 12.61 -0.76 12.07
C GLN A 20 12.11 -1.05 13.50
N GLN A 21 11.53 -0.05 14.17
CA GLN A 21 10.92 -0.24 15.51
C GLN A 21 9.74 -1.21 15.47
N MET A 22 8.89 -1.17 14.43
CA MET A 22 7.82 -2.15 14.23
C MET A 22 8.37 -3.58 14.16
N ILE A 23 9.49 -3.78 13.46
CA ILE A 23 10.12 -5.10 13.34
C ILE A 23 10.73 -5.55 14.68
N ILE A 24 11.44 -4.66 15.38
CA ILE A 24 12.04 -4.95 16.69
C ILE A 24 10.96 -5.34 17.70
N LYS A 25 9.85 -4.59 17.72
CA LYS A 25 8.70 -4.84 18.61
C LYS A 25 7.82 -6.00 18.15
N GLN A 26 8.11 -6.61 17.01
CA GLN A 26 7.28 -7.65 16.38
C GLN A 26 5.83 -7.20 16.24
N GLN A 27 5.63 -5.97 15.77
CA GLN A 27 4.32 -5.36 15.57
C GLN A 27 3.39 -6.31 14.84
N GLU A 28 2.23 -6.55 15.44
CA GLU A 28 1.18 -7.38 14.86
C GLU A 28 0.46 -6.62 13.74
N GLU A 29 0.17 -7.34 12.66
CA GLU A 29 -0.81 -6.91 11.67
C GLU A 29 -2.16 -6.76 12.35
N ASN A 30 -2.91 -5.75 11.92
CA ASN A 30 -4.24 -5.49 12.44
C ASN A 30 -5.13 -4.94 11.31
N ILE A 31 -6.35 -4.53 11.67
CA ILE A 31 -7.34 -4.01 10.70
C ILE A 31 -6.89 -2.76 9.94
N PHE A 32 -5.83 -2.06 10.39
CA PHE A 32 -5.28 -0.86 9.77
C PHE A 32 -3.86 -1.06 9.20
N LEU A 33 -3.22 -2.19 9.44
CA LEU A 33 -1.81 -2.39 9.10
C LEU A 33 -1.55 -3.81 8.61
N THR A 34 -0.97 -3.91 7.41
CA THR A 34 -0.42 -5.15 6.89
C THR A 34 1.00 -4.96 6.37
N PHE A 35 1.82 -5.99 6.57
CA PHE A 35 3.16 -6.11 6.03
C PHE A 35 3.14 -7.03 4.80
N LYS A 36 3.84 -6.61 3.75
CA LYS A 36 4.01 -7.40 2.54
C LYS A 36 5.47 -7.50 2.16
N ARG A 37 5.89 -8.73 1.87
CA ARG A 37 7.10 -8.97 1.08
C ARG A 37 6.74 -8.87 -0.39
N LYS A 38 7.64 -8.28 -1.18
CA LYS A 38 7.59 -8.44 -2.62
C LYS A 38 8.08 -9.85 -2.98
N THR A 39 7.42 -10.50 -3.93
CA THR A 39 7.76 -11.88 -4.34
C THR A 39 9.17 -11.96 -4.92
N ASP A 40 9.51 -11.03 -5.83
CA ASP A 40 10.86 -10.81 -6.34
C ASP A 40 11.39 -9.48 -5.80
N TYR A 41 12.26 -9.52 -4.80
CA TYR A 41 12.78 -8.31 -4.16
C TYR A 41 13.82 -7.56 -5.00
N ILE A 42 14.35 -8.17 -6.07
CA ILE A 42 15.40 -7.60 -6.92
C ILE A 42 14.77 -6.80 -8.07
N ASN A 43 13.63 -7.28 -8.58
CA ASN A 43 12.92 -6.62 -9.65
C ASN A 43 11.94 -5.57 -9.11
N SER A 44 11.84 -4.41 -9.76
CA SER A 44 10.87 -3.36 -9.42
C SER A 44 9.47 -3.62 -10.01
N ILE A 45 9.33 -4.57 -10.93
CA ILE A 45 8.06 -4.90 -11.58
C ILE A 45 7.21 -5.77 -10.65
N LEU A 46 5.90 -5.45 -10.54
CA LEU A 46 4.96 -6.28 -9.80
C LEU A 46 4.72 -7.60 -10.53
N SER A 47 4.89 -8.72 -9.83
CA SER A 47 4.39 -9.99 -10.35
C SER A 47 2.86 -10.03 -10.33
N LYS A 48 2.26 -11.01 -11.02
CA LYS A 48 0.81 -11.23 -11.00
C LYS A 48 0.28 -11.43 -9.58
N ASP A 49 1.05 -12.12 -8.72
CA ASP A 49 0.70 -12.33 -7.32
C ASP A 49 0.85 -11.07 -6.47
N ASP A 50 1.90 -10.27 -6.69
CA ASP A 50 2.05 -8.98 -6.01
C ASP A 50 0.88 -8.06 -6.34
N LYS A 51 0.48 -7.98 -7.61
CA LYS A 51 -0.67 -7.18 -8.07
C LYS A 51 -1.98 -7.66 -7.43
N LYS A 52 -2.27 -8.96 -7.49
CA LYS A 52 -3.49 -9.54 -6.89
C LYS A 52 -3.55 -9.31 -5.38
N ASN A 53 -2.42 -9.48 -4.68
CA ASN A 53 -2.34 -9.21 -3.26
C ASN A 53 -2.56 -7.73 -2.97
N TYR A 54 -1.97 -6.84 -3.76
CA TYR A 54 -2.13 -5.40 -3.60
C TYR A 54 -3.59 -4.98 -3.75
N GLU A 55 -4.24 -5.34 -4.87
CA GLU A 55 -5.65 -5.03 -5.14
C GLU A 55 -6.58 -5.55 -4.04
N LYS A 56 -6.33 -6.78 -3.57
CA LYS A 56 -7.09 -7.37 -2.46
C LYS A 56 -6.97 -6.56 -1.16
N ASN A 57 -5.77 -6.12 -0.79
CA ASN A 57 -5.57 -5.35 0.45
C ASN A 57 -6.14 -3.94 0.32
N VAL A 58 -5.97 -3.29 -0.83
CA VAL A 58 -6.56 -1.97 -1.10
C VAL A 58 -8.09 -2.06 -1.04
N SER A 59 -8.69 -3.08 -1.68
CA SER A 59 -10.13 -3.33 -1.60
C SER A 59 -10.57 -3.63 -0.15
N PHE A 60 -9.85 -4.45 0.61
CA PHE A 60 -10.18 -4.68 2.02
C PHE A 60 -10.17 -3.38 2.84
N PHE A 61 -9.10 -2.59 2.74
CA PHE A 61 -8.97 -1.34 3.50
C PHE A 61 -9.98 -0.27 3.10
N SER A 62 -10.44 -0.30 1.86
CA SER A 62 -11.52 0.59 1.41
C SER A 62 -12.88 0.33 2.05
N HIS A 63 -13.17 -0.90 2.44
CA HIS A 63 -14.42 -1.28 3.09
C HIS A 63 -14.42 -1.02 4.60
N VAL A 64 -13.23 -0.99 5.20
CA VAL A 64 -13.05 -0.67 6.61
C VAL A 64 -12.66 0.80 6.77
N SER A 65 -12.22 1.21 7.96
CA SER A 65 -11.83 2.60 8.24
C SER A 65 -10.45 2.98 7.67
N GLY A 66 -10.07 2.45 6.52
CA GLY A 66 -8.78 2.66 5.87
C GLY A 66 -7.69 1.73 6.35
N GLY A 67 -6.49 1.85 5.77
CA GLY A 67 -5.35 1.03 6.17
C GLY A 67 -4.04 1.39 5.48
N VAL A 68 -2.97 0.79 6.00
CA VAL A 68 -1.60 0.99 5.58
C VAL A 68 -1.01 -0.36 5.16
N ILE A 69 -0.46 -0.40 3.95
CA ILE A 69 0.32 -1.53 3.45
C ILE A 69 1.79 -1.13 3.47
N ILE A 70 2.62 -1.85 4.21
CA ILE A 70 4.07 -1.65 4.23
C ILE A 70 4.73 -2.74 3.41
N TRP A 71 5.26 -2.38 2.25
CA TRP A 71 6.06 -3.25 1.41
C TRP A 71 7.52 -3.25 1.80
N GLY A 72 8.14 -4.42 1.72
CA GLY A 72 9.55 -4.63 2.04
C GLY A 72 9.78 -5.16 3.47
N VAL A 73 8.72 -5.68 4.09
CA VAL A 73 8.78 -6.33 5.42
C VAL A 73 8.21 -7.73 5.30
N ALA A 74 9.01 -8.72 5.69
CA ALA A 74 8.54 -10.10 5.83
C ALA A 74 7.82 -10.26 7.18
N SER A 75 6.64 -10.86 7.14
CA SER A 75 5.85 -11.22 8.32
C SER A 75 5.65 -12.73 8.42
N ASN A 76 5.53 -13.23 9.64
CA ASN A 76 5.20 -14.63 9.95
C ASN A 76 4.14 -14.67 11.03
N LYS A 77 3.40 -15.77 11.14
CA LYS A 77 2.43 -15.96 12.22
C LYS A 77 3.13 -16.11 13.58
N ASN A 78 2.59 -15.45 14.60
CA ASN A 78 2.92 -15.68 16.01
C ASN A 78 2.16 -16.92 16.55
N ILE A 79 2.26 -17.16 17.86
CA ILE A 79 1.61 -18.30 18.52
C ILE A 79 0.07 -18.24 18.45
N ASP A 80 -0.48 -17.02 18.38
CA ASP A 80 -1.92 -16.75 18.26
C ASP A 80 -2.41 -16.75 16.80
N GLY A 81 -1.52 -17.05 15.84
CA GLY A 81 -1.85 -17.11 14.41
C GLY A 81 -1.91 -15.76 13.70
N VAL A 82 -1.56 -14.67 14.37
CA VAL A 82 -1.51 -13.29 13.84
C VAL A 82 -0.15 -13.04 13.18
N ASN A 83 -0.15 -12.41 12.01
CA ASN A 83 1.11 -12.06 11.34
C ASN A 83 1.82 -10.95 12.11
N ILE A 84 3.11 -11.13 12.37
CA ILE A 84 3.98 -10.17 13.03
C ILE A 84 5.15 -9.77 12.13
N ALA A 85 5.57 -8.51 12.20
CA ALA A 85 6.76 -8.04 11.50
C ALA A 85 8.01 -8.79 11.98
N LYS A 86 8.80 -9.37 11.06
CA LYS A 86 9.98 -10.18 11.42
C LYS A 86 11.28 -9.69 10.82
N LYS A 87 11.29 -9.38 9.52
CA LYS A 87 12.56 -9.10 8.83
C LYS A 87 12.39 -8.01 7.77
N ILE A 88 13.39 -7.15 7.68
CA ILE A 88 13.55 -6.21 6.57
C ILE A 88 13.92 -7.00 5.31
N GLN A 89 13.12 -6.84 4.26
CA GLN A 89 13.38 -7.38 2.93
C GLN A 89 13.22 -6.24 1.92
N PRO A 90 14.27 -5.43 1.69
CA PRO A 90 14.15 -4.21 0.91
C PRO A 90 13.71 -4.50 -0.51
N ILE A 91 13.01 -3.53 -1.09
CA ILE A 91 12.70 -3.54 -2.52
C ILE A 91 13.85 -2.85 -3.24
N SER A 92 14.53 -3.59 -4.11
CA SER A 92 15.53 -3.03 -5.01
C SER A 92 14.87 -2.09 -6.01
N ASN A 93 15.47 -0.92 -6.21
CA ASN A 93 14.91 0.16 -7.01
C ASN A 93 13.49 0.54 -6.56
N GLY A 94 13.36 0.89 -5.27
CA GLY A 94 12.06 1.17 -4.65
C GLY A 94 11.31 2.34 -5.28
N LYS A 95 12.02 3.30 -5.90
CA LYS A 95 11.39 4.39 -6.68
C LYS A 95 10.69 3.86 -7.94
N ALA A 96 11.31 2.93 -8.67
CA ALA A 96 10.66 2.31 -9.82
C ALA A 96 9.46 1.45 -9.39
N PHE A 97 9.56 0.74 -8.25
CA PHE A 97 8.43 -0.01 -7.70
C PHE A 97 7.26 0.92 -7.31
N LEU A 98 7.55 2.07 -6.68
CA LEU A 98 6.56 3.11 -6.40
C LEU A 98 5.87 3.59 -7.68
N SER A 99 6.63 3.89 -8.74
CA SER A 99 6.07 4.29 -10.03
C SER A 99 5.17 3.19 -10.62
N ASN A 100 5.59 1.94 -10.54
CA ASN A 100 4.80 0.81 -11.03
C ASN A 100 3.49 0.64 -10.24
N LEU A 101 3.50 0.84 -8.92
CA LEU A 101 2.30 0.85 -8.08
C LEU A 101 1.34 1.98 -8.47
N ASN A 102 1.87 3.19 -8.69
CA ASN A 102 1.05 4.34 -9.11
C ASN A 102 0.42 4.11 -10.50
N CYS A 103 1.12 3.43 -11.41
CA CYS A 103 0.58 3.06 -12.73
C CYS A 103 -0.53 2.01 -12.69
N LEU A 104 -0.74 1.31 -11.57
CA LEU A 104 -1.87 0.36 -11.45
C LEU A 104 -3.22 1.08 -11.38
N PHE A 105 -3.23 2.36 -11.01
CA PHE A 105 -4.45 3.14 -10.90
C PHE A 105 -4.53 4.18 -12.02
N PRO A 106 -5.71 4.36 -12.63
CA PRO A 106 -5.94 5.45 -13.56
C PRO A 106 -5.65 6.82 -12.92
N LYS A 107 -5.20 7.80 -13.71
CA LYS A 107 -4.99 9.17 -13.21
C LYS A 107 -6.26 9.76 -12.60
N ASP A 108 -7.41 9.45 -13.20
CA ASP A 108 -8.72 9.92 -12.74
C ASP A 108 -9.08 9.32 -11.39
N PHE A 109 -8.65 8.09 -11.12
CA PHE A 109 -8.83 7.47 -9.81
C PHE A 109 -8.07 8.25 -8.71
N ILE A 110 -6.83 8.66 -8.98
CA ILE A 110 -6.02 9.46 -8.05
C ILE A 110 -6.65 10.85 -7.86
N ALA A 111 -7.20 11.44 -8.92
CA ALA A 111 -7.90 12.72 -8.84
C ALA A 111 -9.16 12.66 -7.96
N ILE A 112 -9.90 11.55 -8.00
CA ILE A 112 -11.11 11.35 -7.18
C ILE A 112 -10.75 10.96 -5.73
N ASN A 113 -9.60 10.32 -5.53
CA ASN A 113 -9.12 9.86 -4.22
C ASN A 113 -7.76 10.48 -3.88
N PRO A 114 -7.70 11.80 -3.64
CA PRO A 114 -6.43 12.51 -3.40
C PRO A 114 -5.70 12.03 -2.13
N ASP A 115 -6.43 11.42 -1.21
CA ASP A 115 -5.88 10.87 0.03
C ASP A 115 -5.27 9.49 -0.15
N PHE A 116 -5.53 8.79 -1.26
CA PHE A 116 -4.83 7.56 -1.57
C PHE A 116 -3.39 7.89 -1.98
N LYS A 117 -2.41 7.35 -1.25
CA LYS A 117 -1.00 7.74 -1.41
C LYS A 117 -0.09 6.54 -1.39
N ASN A 118 0.84 6.50 -2.32
CA ASN A 118 2.01 5.64 -2.24
C ASN A 118 3.25 6.51 -1.98
N ILE A 119 4.07 6.14 -1.00
CA ILE A 119 5.33 6.84 -0.68
C ILE A 119 6.48 5.84 -0.67
N TYR A 120 7.67 6.33 -0.98
CA TYR A 120 8.91 5.57 -0.88
C TYR A 120 9.74 6.06 0.30
N ILE A 121 10.18 5.12 1.13
CA ILE A 121 11.05 5.39 2.29
C ILE A 121 12.41 4.72 2.01
N PRO A 122 13.45 5.50 1.70
CA PRO A 122 14.78 4.98 1.43
C PRO A 122 15.46 4.48 2.71
N PHE A 123 16.44 3.58 2.54
CA PHE A 123 17.32 3.22 3.65
C PHE A 123 18.37 4.31 3.89
N PRO A 124 18.83 4.52 5.13
CA PRO A 124 19.74 5.63 5.47
C PRO A 124 21.05 5.67 4.66
N LYS A 125 21.52 4.51 4.18
CA LYS A 125 22.80 4.38 3.44
C LYS A 125 22.62 3.94 1.98
N GLU A 126 21.39 3.59 1.58
CA GLU A 126 21.08 3.00 0.26
C GLU A 126 19.80 3.64 -0.27
N THR A 127 19.92 4.67 -1.10
CA THR A 127 18.76 5.43 -1.61
C THR A 127 17.98 4.72 -2.71
N ASN A 128 18.50 3.60 -3.20
CA ASN A 128 17.85 2.76 -4.21
C ASN A 128 17.01 1.64 -3.57
N ASN A 129 17.34 1.27 -2.34
CA ASN A 129 16.71 0.19 -1.60
C ASN A 129 15.85 0.77 -0.49
N GLY A 130 14.65 0.24 -0.30
CA GLY A 130 13.77 0.81 0.71
C GLY A 130 12.46 0.09 0.88
N PHE A 131 11.59 0.78 1.60
CA PHE A 131 10.20 0.40 1.79
C PHE A 131 9.32 1.22 0.86
N VAL A 132 8.20 0.64 0.44
CA VAL A 132 7.13 1.40 -0.19
C VAL A 132 5.88 1.24 0.64
N ILE A 133 5.23 2.35 0.95
CA ILE A 133 4.03 2.36 1.78
C ILE A 133 2.86 2.83 0.95
N THR A 134 1.74 2.12 1.07
CA THR A 134 0.45 2.53 0.53
C THR A 134 -0.46 2.90 1.67
N TYR A 135 -1.04 4.10 1.62
CA TYR A 135 -2.13 4.53 2.45
C TYR A 135 -3.44 4.49 1.67
N VAL A 136 -4.43 3.84 2.28
CA VAL A 136 -5.79 3.73 1.77
C VAL A 136 -6.71 4.47 2.73
N PRO A 137 -7.38 5.55 2.31
CA PRO A 137 -8.32 6.26 3.16
C PRO A 137 -9.57 5.41 3.42
N GLY A 138 -10.14 5.55 4.62
CA GLY A 138 -11.41 4.90 4.95
C GLY A 138 -12.58 5.54 4.22
N ASN A 139 -13.51 4.71 3.74
CA ASN A 139 -14.86 5.09 3.31
C ASN A 139 -15.05 5.78 1.95
N ASN A 140 -14.03 5.95 1.10
CA ASN A 140 -14.20 6.61 -0.22
C ASN A 140 -13.81 5.78 -1.44
N TYR A 141 -13.00 4.72 -1.30
CA TYR A 141 -12.37 4.06 -2.44
C TYR A 141 -13.35 3.25 -3.32
N LEU A 142 -14.34 2.55 -2.77
CA LEU A 142 -15.31 1.81 -3.59
C LEU A 142 -16.48 2.66 -4.09
N LEU A 143 -16.89 3.66 -3.30
CA LEU A 143 -17.86 4.65 -3.76
C LEU A 143 -17.29 5.41 -4.98
N SER A 144 -16.01 5.78 -4.93
CA SER A 144 -15.35 6.43 -6.06
C SER A 144 -15.13 5.51 -7.27
N LEU A 145 -14.76 4.24 -7.05
CA LEU A 145 -14.68 3.25 -8.15
C LEU A 145 -16.03 2.98 -8.80
N ASN A 146 -17.08 2.80 -8.00
CA ASN A 146 -18.42 2.58 -8.53
C ASN A 146 -18.88 3.81 -9.35
N ASN A 147 -18.65 5.02 -8.83
CA ASN A 147 -18.92 6.26 -9.56
C ASN A 147 -18.09 6.40 -10.85
N TYR A 148 -16.85 5.92 -10.88
CA TYR A 148 -16.02 5.91 -12.08
C TYR A 148 -16.58 4.96 -13.15
N TYR A 149 -16.97 3.74 -12.75
CA TYR A 149 -17.57 2.77 -13.67
C TYR A 149 -18.98 3.19 -14.12
N THR A 150 -19.76 3.91 -13.32
CA THR A 150 -21.05 4.45 -13.79
C THR A 150 -20.85 5.62 -14.73
N LYS A 151 -19.94 6.56 -14.40
CA LYS A 151 -19.65 7.72 -15.26
C LYS A 151 -19.11 7.34 -16.64
N THR A 152 -18.15 6.41 -16.69
CA THR A 152 -17.60 5.93 -17.98
C THR A 152 -18.61 5.12 -18.81
N ARG A 153 -19.68 4.60 -18.20
CA ARG A 153 -20.78 3.94 -18.93
C ARG A 153 -21.79 4.94 -19.50
N ASP A 154 -22.04 6.05 -18.81
CA ASP A 154 -22.87 7.15 -19.33
C ASP A 154 -22.16 7.92 -20.44
N ASP A 155 -20.86 8.21 -20.30
CA ASP A 155 -20.07 8.94 -21.30
C ASP A 155 -19.89 8.14 -22.62
N GLY A 156 -20.12 6.82 -22.60
CA GLY A 156 -20.07 5.94 -23.77
C GLY A 156 -21.39 5.80 -24.54
N ALA A 157 -22.50 6.35 -24.04
CA ALA A 157 -23.82 6.20 -24.65
C ALA A 157 -24.17 7.26 -25.70
N ASP A 158 -23.36 8.32 -25.84
CA ASP A 158 -23.70 9.50 -26.68
C ASP A 158 -22.82 9.65 -27.94
N SER A 159 -22.25 8.56 -28.45
CA SER A 159 -21.39 8.57 -29.66
C SER A 159 -21.91 7.72 -30.83
N PHE A 160 -23.23 7.52 -30.91
CA PHE A 160 -23.90 7.05 -32.12
C PHE A 160 -25.10 7.96 -32.46
N LYS A 161 -24.83 9.07 -33.12
CA LYS A 161 -25.78 9.79 -33.98
C LYS A 161 -25.06 10.44 -35.14
#